data_AF-A0A2V8JGD3-F1
#
_entry.id   AF-A0A2V8JGD3-F1
#
_cell.length_a   1.000
_cell.length_b   1.000
_cell.length_c   1.000
_cell.angle_alpha   90.00
_cell.angle_beta   90.00
_cell.angle_gamma   90.00
#
_symmetry.space_group_name_H-M   'P 1'
#
loop_
_entity.id
_entity.type
_entity.pdbx_description
1 polymer ?
#
loop_
_entity_poly.entity_id
_entity_poly.type
_entity_poly.pdbx_seq_one_letter_code
_entity_poly.pdbx_strand_id
1 'polypeptide(L)' 'MKLLGISLPTVTLLAGVLMQTPAPRQPIDVAKLGPQVSERVPDFSLKDQNGKTWTLQSIMGPKGAMLVFYRSADW' A
#
# COMPACT_ATOMS: atom_id res chain seq x y z
N MET A 1 -35.75 42.98 -34.94
CA MET A 1 -34.61 43.77 -35.50
C MET A 1 -33.63 44.07 -34.37
N LYS A 2 -32.32 43.89 -34.64
CA LYS A 2 -31.14 43.93 -33.72
C LYS A 2 -31.17 42.83 -32.63
N LEU A 3 -30.35 41.77 -32.60
CA LEU A 3 -28.95 41.51 -32.98
C LEU A 3 -27.95 42.49 -32.36
N LEU A 4 -27.35 42.06 -31.23
CA LEU A 4 -26.05 42.46 -30.64
C LEU A 4 -25.84 41.46 -29.48
N GLY A 5 -24.93 40.50 -29.45
CA GLY A 5 -23.61 40.42 -30.08
C GLY A 5 -22.55 40.99 -29.16
N ILE A 6 -22.25 40.35 -28.02
CA ILE A 6 -20.98 40.58 -27.29
C ILE A 6 -20.44 39.25 -26.76
N SER A 7 -19.24 38.98 -27.26
CA SER A 7 -18.28 37.90 -27.02
C SER A 7 -17.99 37.59 -25.54
N LEU A 8 -17.72 36.32 -25.26
CA LEU A 8 -17.24 35.79 -23.97
C LEU A 8 -15.97 36.50 -23.48
N PRO A 9 -15.79 36.73 -22.17
CA PRO A 9 -14.46 36.91 -21.61
C PRO A 9 -13.75 35.55 -21.50
N THR A 10 -12.89 35.36 -22.49
CA THR A 10 -11.71 34.51 -22.56
C THR A 10 -11.03 34.25 -21.21
N VAL A 11 -10.91 32.95 -20.88
CA VAL A 11 -9.79 32.28 -20.17
C VAL A 11 -9.15 33.02 -19.00
N THR A 12 -9.40 32.53 -17.77
CA THR A 12 -8.39 32.61 -16.70
C THR A 12 -8.51 31.41 -15.76
N LEU A 13 -8.06 30.23 -16.19
CA LEU A 13 -7.95 29.05 -15.32
C LEU A 13 -6.65 28.29 -15.64
N LEU A 14 -5.50 28.89 -15.32
CA LEU A 14 -4.19 28.20 -15.36
C LEU A 14 -3.40 28.34 -14.05
N ALA A 15 -4.00 28.85 -12.96
CA ALA A 15 -3.30 29.06 -11.69
C ALA A 15 -3.31 27.84 -10.73
N GLY A 16 -3.98 26.73 -11.08
CA GLY A 16 -4.25 25.64 -10.12
C GLY A 16 -3.19 24.52 -10.04
N VAL A 17 -2.19 24.48 -10.92
CA VAL A 17 -1.35 23.27 -11.08
C VAL A 17 -0.11 23.23 -10.19
N LEU A 18 0.24 24.31 -9.47
CA LEU A 18 1.55 24.41 -8.78
C LEU A 18 1.55 24.19 -7.26
N MET A 19 0.42 23.83 -6.64
CA MET A 19 0.40 23.57 -5.18
C MET A 19 -0.34 22.29 -4.83
N GLN A 20 0.27 21.15 -5.17
CA GLN A 20 -0.06 19.88 -4.52
C GLN A 20 0.66 19.83 -3.17
N THR A 21 0.01 20.27 -2.10
CA THR A 21 0.50 20.01 -0.74
C THR A 21 0.48 18.49 -0.51
N PRO A 22 1.58 17.89 -0.03
CA PRO A 22 1.60 16.47 0.31
C PRO A 22 0.45 16.16 1.27
N ALA A 23 -0.46 15.26 0.86
CA ALA A 23 -1.52 14.83 1.74
C ALA A 23 -0.91 14.13 2.97
N PRO A 24 -1.45 14.35 4.19
CA PRO A 24 -0.99 13.63 5.36
C PRO A 24 -1.18 12.13 5.15
N ARG A 25 -0.13 11.34 5.41
CA ARG A 25 -0.23 9.88 5.37
C ARG A 25 -1.15 9.44 6.50
N GLN A 26 -2.19 8.68 6.17
CA GLN A 26 -3.03 8.07 7.19
C GLN A 26 -2.20 7.05 7.99
N PRO A 27 -2.27 7.07 9.33
CA PRO A 27 -1.62 6.06 10.16
C PRO A 27 -2.14 4.67 9.80
N ILE A 28 -1.23 3.70 9.66
CA ILE A 28 -1.60 2.30 9.47
C ILE A 28 -1.87 1.70 10.85
N ASP A 29 -3.07 1.16 11.04
CA ASP A 29 -3.41 0.40 12.24
C ASP A 29 -2.78 -1.00 12.17
N VAL A 30 -1.56 -1.10 12.72
CA VAL A 30 -0.76 -2.33 12.68
C VAL A 30 -1.43 -3.51 13.40
N ALA A 31 -2.32 -3.25 14.36
CA ALA A 31 -3.02 -4.32 15.10
C ALA A 31 -4.03 -5.07 14.21
N LYS A 32 -4.50 -4.43 13.13
CA LYS A 32 -5.39 -5.04 12.14
C LYS A 32 -4.65 -5.74 11.01
N LEU A 33 -3.31 -5.73 11.01
CA LEU A 33 -2.52 -6.35 9.96
C LEU A 33 -2.23 -7.82 10.30
N GLY A 34 -2.41 -8.67 9.28
CA GLY A 34 -2.10 -10.09 9.38
C GLY A 34 -3.18 -10.92 10.08
N PRO A 35 -2.98 -12.25 10.15
CA PRO A 35 -3.92 -13.17 10.77
C PRO A 35 -4.08 -12.89 12.26
N GLN A 36 -5.32 -12.87 12.72
CA GLN A 36 -5.66 -12.71 14.14
C GLN A 36 -5.50 -14.02 14.92
N VAL A 37 -5.53 -13.95 16.25
CA VAL A 37 -5.47 -15.15 17.08
C VAL A 37 -6.63 -16.09 16.72
N SER A 38 -6.32 -17.37 16.52
CA SER A 38 -7.24 -18.42 16.04
C SER A 38 -7.56 -18.39 14.54
N GLU A 39 -7.11 -17.38 13.80
CA GLU A 39 -7.19 -17.42 12.33
C GLU A 39 -6.07 -18.31 11.75
N ARG A 40 -6.38 -18.93 10.62
CA ARG A 40 -5.41 -19.75 9.90
C ARG A 40 -4.39 -18.84 9.20
N VAL A 41 -3.11 -19.12 9.43
CA VAL A 41 -2.01 -18.51 8.65
C VAL A 41 -2.14 -18.94 7.18
N PRO A 42 -2.11 -18.01 6.22
CA PRO A 42 -2.12 -18.35 4.80
C PRO A 42 -0.93 -19.22 4.40
N ASP A 43 -1.17 -20.16 3.48
CA ASP A 43 -0.08 -20.91 2.87
C ASP A 43 0.86 -19.99 2.10
N PHE A 44 2.14 -20.34 2.08
CA PHE A 44 3.17 -19.62 1.32
C PHE A 44 4.18 -20.59 0.71
N SER A 45 4.87 -20.10 -0.31
CA SER A 45 6.02 -20.75 -0.94
C SER A 45 7.04 -19.66 -1.26
N LEU A 46 8.00 -19.47 -0.37
CA LEU A 46 8.97 -18.38 -0.43
C LEU A 46 10.39 -18.93 -0.59
N LYS A 47 11.23 -18.20 -1.32
CA LYS A 47 12.66 -18.51 -1.42
C LYS A 47 13.42 -17.87 -0.27
N ASP A 48 14.35 -18.60 0.33
CA ASP A 48 15.32 -18.04 1.25
C ASP A 48 16.48 -17.34 0.51
N GLN A 49 17.46 -16.86 1.26
CA GLN A 49 18.64 -16.16 0.74
C GLN A 49 19.53 -17.02 -0.18
N ASN A 50 19.41 -18.35 -0.10
CA ASN A 50 20.15 -19.30 -0.95
C ASN A 50 19.29 -19.80 -2.12
N GLY A 51 18.08 -19.26 -2.29
CA GLY A 51 17.13 -19.66 -3.32
C GLY A 51 16.37 -20.95 -3.00
N LYS A 52 16.52 -21.54 -1.81
CA LYS A 52 15.77 -22.72 -1.39
C LYS A 52 14.33 -22.33 -1.08
N THR A 53 13.38 -23.08 -1.61
CA THR A 53 11.95 -22.88 -1.35
C THR A 53 11.54 -23.47 -0.01
N TRP A 54 10.84 -22.66 0.79
CA TRP A 54 10.20 -23.05 2.03
C TRP A 54 8.69 -22.82 1.94
N THR A 55 7.92 -23.73 2.54
CA THR A 55 6.47 -23.64 2.65
C THR A 55 6.06 -23.59 4.11
N LEU A 56 4.81 -23.20 4.39
CA LEU A 56 4.28 -23.25 5.74
C LEU A 56 4.46 -24.66 6.34
N GLN A 57 4.09 -25.70 5.60
CA GLN A 57 4.18 -27.08 6.07
C GLN A 57 5.63 -27.52 6.32
N SER A 58 6.60 -27.10 5.49
CA SER A 58 7.99 -27.55 5.64
C SER A 58 8.72 -26.92 6.83
N ILE A 59 8.24 -25.80 7.36
CA ILE A 59 8.82 -25.12 8.54
C ILE A 59 8.11 -25.45 9.85
N MET A 60 6.96 -26.14 9.81
CA MET A 60 6.21 -26.49 11.01
C MET A 60 6.95 -27.54 11.84
N GLY A 61 7.19 -27.23 13.12
CA GLY A 61 7.67 -28.19 14.12
C GLY A 61 6.55 -28.70 15.03
N PRO A 62 6.86 -29.63 15.96
CA PRO A 62 5.90 -30.15 16.94
C PRO A 62 5.33 -29.08 17.89
N LYS A 63 6.00 -27.92 18.00
CA LYS A 63 5.55 -26.75 18.78
C LYS A 63 5.03 -25.61 17.91
N GLY A 64 4.82 -25.85 16.62
CA GLY A 64 4.50 -24.82 15.64
C GLY A 64 5.72 -24.12 15.05
N ALA A 65 5.49 -22.97 14.43
CA ALA A 65 6.50 -22.13 13.81
C ALA A 65 6.30 -20.65 14.23
N MET A 66 7.39 -19.89 14.24
CA MET A 66 7.37 -18.44 14.47
C MET A 66 7.68 -17.71 13.17
N LEU A 67 6.76 -16.86 12.71
CA LEU A 67 6.94 -16.03 11.53
C LEU A 67 7.23 -14.59 11.97
N VAL A 68 8.41 -14.08 11.63
CA VAL A 68 8.83 -12.70 11.96
C VAL A 68 8.85 -11.87 10.69
N PHE A 69 7.94 -10.90 10.61
CA PHE A 69 7.91 -9.92 9.54
C PHE A 69 8.73 -8.70 9.96
N TYR A 70 9.74 -8.36 9.17
CA TYR A 70 10.50 -7.13 9.35
C TYR A 70 10.58 -6.41 8.01
N ARG A 71 10.44 -5.09 8.05
CA ARG A 71 10.77 -4.22 6.92
C ARG A 71 12.20 -3.77 7.13
N SER A 72 13.13 -4.22 6.29
CA SER A 72 14.50 -3.71 6.33
C SER A 72 14.48 -2.19 6.21
N ALA A 73 15.17 -1.51 7.13
CA ALA A 73 15.52 -0.11 6.92
C ALA A 73 16.47 -0.04 5.73
N ASP A 74 16.27 1.00 4.94
CA ASP A 74 17.03 1.45 3.77
C ASP A 74 18.48 0.92 3.72
N TRP A 75 18.82 0.27 2.59
CA TRP A 75 20.18 0.19 2.09
C TRP A 75 20.37 1.25 1.01
#